data_AF-A0A2G8RE38-F1
#
_entry.id   AF-A0A2G8RE38-F1
#
_cell.length_a   1.000
_cell.length_b   1.000
_cell.length_c   1.000
_cell.angle_alpha   90.00
_cell.angle_beta   90.00
_cell.angle_gamma   90.00
#
_symmetry.space_group_name_H-M   'P 1'
#
loop_
_entity.id
_entity.type
_entity.pdbx_description
1 polymer ?
#
loop_
_entity_poly.entity_id
_entity_poly.type
_entity_poly.pdbx_seq_one_letter_code
_entity_poly.pdbx_strand_id
1 'polypeptide(L)'
;MMDKQLSKIIPPTEMKLSIPEYLLASCPSAIARLQYLLPNIEFQWDSTELICIGPEDTNWADVRQEIYYTMYRAKIRNEGAAQRVALFDAVFGR
;
A
#
# COMPACT_ATOMS: atom_id res chain seq x y z
N MET A 1 23.46 -31.43 23.94
CA MET A 1 22.05 -31.35 23.56
C MET A 1 21.87 -30.02 22.87
N MET A 2 21.63 -30.03 21.56
CA MET A 2 21.40 -28.80 20.79
C MET A 2 19.96 -28.36 21.01
N ASP A 3 19.76 -27.25 21.70
CA ASP A 3 18.48 -26.56 21.77
C ASP A 3 18.10 -26.10 20.37
N LYS A 4 17.24 -26.87 19.71
CA LYS A 4 16.48 -26.39 18.55
C LYS A 4 15.59 -25.27 19.07
N GLN A 5 16.01 -24.02 18.85
CA GLN A 5 15.10 -22.89 18.89
C GLN A 5 14.00 -23.15 17.87
N LEU A 6 12.86 -23.65 18.37
CA LEU A 6 11.61 -23.62 17.64
C LEU A 6 11.32 -22.13 17.41
N SER A 7 11.59 -21.65 16.20
CA SER A 7 11.04 -20.40 15.72
C SER A 7 9.54 -20.49 15.96
N LYS A 8 9.02 -19.67 16.88
CA LYS A 8 7.58 -19.52 17.05
C LYS A 8 7.04 -19.07 15.71
N ILE A 9 6.38 -19.97 15.00
CA ILE A 9 5.60 -19.63 13.82
C ILE A 9 4.41 -18.86 14.39
N ILE A 10 4.54 -17.53 14.41
CA ILE A 10 3.46 -16.63 14.80
C ILE A 10 2.39 -16.76 13.70
N PRO A 11 1.15 -17.12 14.05
CA PRO A 11 0.10 -17.30 13.05
C PRO A 11 -0.16 -15.96 12.34
N PRO A 12 -0.39 -15.98 11.01
CA PRO A 12 -0.76 -14.77 10.30
C PRO A 12 -2.14 -14.30 10.73
N THR A 13 -2.32 -12.99 10.80
CA THR A 13 -3.60 -12.31 10.97
C THR A 13 -3.99 -11.58 9.69
N GLU A 14 -5.29 -11.36 9.51
CA GLU A 14 -5.86 -10.78 8.31
C GLU A 14 -6.65 -9.50 8.65
N MET A 15 -6.46 -8.46 7.84
CA MET A 15 -7.31 -7.27 7.83
C MET A 15 -7.91 -7.10 6.44
N LYS A 16 -9.24 -6.91 6.39
CA LYS A 16 -9.96 -6.52 5.18
C LYS A 16 -10.28 -5.03 5.20
N LEU A 17 -10.08 -4.38 4.07
CA LEU A 17 -10.34 -2.96 3.90
C LEU A 17 -11.14 -2.71 2.63
N SER A 18 -12.36 -2.20 2.79
CA SER A 18 -13.14 -1.69 1.66
C SER A 18 -12.56 -0.37 1.17
N ILE A 19 -12.29 -0.30 -0.14
CA ILE A 19 -11.67 0.86 -0.76
C ILE A 19 -12.74 1.73 -1.42
N PRO A 20 -12.81 3.03 -1.09
CA PRO A 20 -13.71 3.96 -1.77
C PRO A 20 -13.46 4.03 -3.28
N GLU A 21 -14.53 4.17 -4.06
CA GLU A 21 -14.49 4.20 -5.53
C GLU A 21 -13.49 5.23 -6.09
N TYR A 22 -13.43 6.43 -5.49
CA TYR A 22 -12.54 7.50 -5.90
C TYR A 22 -11.04 7.22 -5.67
N LEU A 23 -10.69 6.14 -4.95
CA LEU A 23 -9.30 5.69 -4.75
C LEU A 23 -8.94 4.48 -5.62
N LEU A 24 -9.88 3.83 -6.28
CA LEU A 24 -9.63 2.58 -7.02
C LEU A 24 -8.57 2.74 -8.11
N ALA A 25 -8.63 3.83 -8.87
CA ALA A 25 -7.63 4.15 -9.91
C ALA A 25 -6.20 4.30 -9.36
N SER A 26 -6.05 4.56 -8.05
CA SER A 26 -4.75 4.74 -7.39
C SER A 26 -4.20 3.44 -6.79
N CYS A 27 -5.05 2.41 -6.62
CA CYS A 27 -4.71 1.16 -5.94
C CYS A 27 -3.51 0.42 -6.53
N PRO A 28 -3.39 0.23 -7.87
CA PRO A 28 -2.25 -0.53 -8.41
C PRO A 28 -0.89 0.08 -8.05
N SER A 29 -0.77 1.40 -8.19
CA SER A 29 0.45 2.13 -7.85
C SER A 29 0.71 2.19 -6.34
N ALA A 30 -0.36 2.23 -5.54
CA ALA A 30 -0.28 2.24 -4.09
C ALA A 30 0.20 0.89 -3.56
N ILE A 31 -0.37 -0.22 -4.03
CA ILE A 31 -0.02 -1.58 -3.64
C ILE A 31 1.45 -1.88 -3.97
N ALA A 32 1.91 -1.54 -5.18
CA ALA A 32 3.31 -1.71 -5.55
C ALA A 32 4.28 -0.98 -4.58
N ARG A 33 3.88 0.20 -4.11
CA ARG A 33 4.65 0.94 -3.09
C ARG A 33 4.55 0.30 -1.70
N LEU A 34 3.37 -0.14 -1.30
CA LEU A 34 3.13 -0.76 0.00
C LEU A 34 3.91 -2.07 0.15
N GLN A 35 3.98 -2.88 -0.91
CA GLN A 35 4.80 -4.10 -0.95
C GLN A 35 6.29 -3.81 -0.69
N TYR A 36 6.79 -2.65 -1.12
CA TYR A 36 8.15 -2.22 -0.83
C TYR A 36 8.31 -1.70 0.61
N LEU A 37 7.34 -0.93 1.12
CA LEU A 37 7.40 -0.33 2.45
C LEU A 37 7.14 -1.32 3.59
N LEU A 38 6.30 -2.33 3.34
CA LEU A 38 5.79 -3.28 4.32
C LEU A 38 6.02 -4.71 3.79
N PRO A 39 7.28 -5.17 3.67
CA PRO A 39 7.61 -6.45 3.03
C PRO A 39 7.08 -7.67 3.80
N ASN A 40 6.75 -7.50 5.08
CA ASN A 40 6.19 -8.56 5.93
C ASN A 40 4.66 -8.67 5.82
N ILE A 41 4.03 -7.80 5.02
CA ILE A 41 2.58 -7.79 4.81
C ILE A 41 2.32 -8.16 3.35
N GLU A 42 1.53 -9.20 3.16
CA GLU A 42 1.01 -9.57 1.85
C GLU A 42 -0.23 -8.73 1.54
N PHE A 43 -0.28 -8.16 0.34
CA PHE A 43 -1.40 -7.35 -0.13
C PHE A 43 -2.08 -8.05 -1.31
N GLN A 44 -3.35 -8.37 -1.15
CA GLN A 44 -4.20 -8.94 -2.20
C GLN A 44 -5.36 -7.97 -2.46
N TRP A 45 -5.59 -7.63 -3.72
CA TRP A 45 -6.65 -6.69 -4.10
C TRP A 45 -7.64 -7.38 -5.01
N ASP A 46 -8.89 -7.42 -4.57
CA ASP A 46 -10.04 -7.78 -5.39
C ASP A 46 -10.86 -6.51 -5.60
N SER A 47 -10.65 -5.84 -6.75
CA SER A 47 -11.44 -4.77 -7.37
C SER A 47 -11.96 -3.61 -6.48
N THR A 48 -12.60 -3.89 -5.35
CA THR A 48 -13.14 -2.97 -4.34
C THR A 48 -12.62 -3.23 -2.91
N GLU A 49 -11.97 -4.36 -2.64
CA GLU A 49 -11.44 -4.74 -1.33
C GLU A 49 -9.94 -5.02 -1.38
N LEU A 50 -9.22 -4.50 -0.38
CA LEU A 50 -7.83 -4.82 -0.12
C LEU A 50 -7.76 -5.74 1.10
N ILE A 51 -7.19 -6.92 0.90
CA ILE A 51 -6.90 -7.91 1.93
C ILE A 51 -5.42 -7.77 2.28
N CYS A 52 -5.12 -7.65 3.56
CA CYS A 52 -3.77 -7.56 4.09
C CYS A 52 -3.53 -8.72 5.04
N ILE A 53 -2.45 -9.47 4.83
CA ILE A 53 -2.07 -10.63 5.66
C ILE A 53 -0.69 -10.35 6.24
N GLY A 54 -0.56 -10.43 7.57
CA GLY A 54 0.68 -10.11 8.26
C GLY A 54 0.83 -10.85 9.59
N PRO A 55 1.95 -10.68 10.31
CA PRO A 55 2.16 -11.26 11.64
C PRO A 55 1.06 -10.92 12.66
N GLU A 56 0.89 -11.73 13.70
CA GLU A 56 -0.12 -11.49 14.77
C GLU A 56 0.10 -10.18 15.54
N ASP A 57 1.35 -9.75 15.70
CA ASP A 57 1.73 -8.51 16.37
C ASP A 57 1.68 -7.28 15.46
N THR A 58 1.13 -7.42 14.24
CA THR A 58 0.97 -6.30 13.30
C THR A 58 0.05 -5.24 13.88
N ASN A 59 0.54 -3.99 13.96
CA ASN A 59 -0.31 -2.85 14.27
C ASN A 59 -1.18 -2.49 13.05
N TRP A 60 -2.35 -3.10 12.95
CA TRP A 60 -3.28 -2.89 11.85
C TRP A 60 -3.80 -1.45 11.71
N ALA A 61 -3.79 -0.66 12.79
CA ALA A 61 -4.16 0.75 12.71
C ALA A 61 -3.14 1.56 11.91
N ASP A 62 -1.85 1.36 12.17
CA ASP A 62 -0.76 2.02 11.46
C ASP A 62 -0.72 1.57 9.99
N VAL A 63 -0.90 0.27 9.74
CA VAL A 63 -0.98 -0.29 8.38
C VAL A 63 -2.14 0.32 7.60
N ARG A 64 -3.33 0.42 8.20
CA ARG A 64 -4.49 1.08 7.58
C ARG A 64 -4.18 2.55 7.25
N GLN A 65 -3.53 3.28 8.15
CA GLN A 65 -3.17 4.68 7.91
C GLN A 65 -2.19 4.79 6.74
N GLU A 66 -1.17 3.95 6.69
CA GLU A 66 -0.16 3.94 5.63
C GLU A 66 -0.77 3.58 4.26
N ILE A 67 -1.71 2.64 4.23
CA ILE A 67 -2.48 2.28 3.03
C ILE A 67 -3.20 3.51 2.48
N TYR A 68 -4.03 4.17 3.29
CA TYR A 68 -4.78 5.33 2.83
C TYR A 68 -3.85 6.48 2.43
N TYR A 69 -2.82 6.76 3.23
CA TYR A 69 -1.84 7.79 2.90
C TYR A 69 -1.19 7.55 1.53
N THR A 70 -0.78 6.30 1.28
CA THR A 70 -0.16 5.91 0.00
C THR A 70 -1.14 6.03 -1.17
N MET A 71 -2.40 5.63 -0.99
CA MET A 71 -3.45 5.79 -2.00
C MET A 71 -3.73 7.26 -2.30
N TYR A 72 -3.87 8.11 -1.29
CA TYR A 72 -4.08 9.55 -1.48
C TYR A 72 -2.91 10.21 -2.21
N ARG A 73 -1.67 9.85 -1.89
CA ARG A 73 -0.50 10.36 -2.61
C ARG A 73 -0.48 9.94 -4.07
N ALA A 74 -0.85 8.70 -4.36
CA ALA A 74 -0.99 8.22 -5.72
C ALA A 74 -2.07 8.99 -6.48
N LYS A 75 -3.23 9.23 -5.86
CA LYS A 75 -4.31 10.04 -6.44
C LYS A 75 -3.84 11.46 -6.76
N ILE A 76 -3.27 12.17 -5.79
CA ILE A 76 -2.75 13.54 -5.98
C ILE A 76 -1.71 13.58 -7.11
N ARG A 77 -0.83 12.57 -7.17
CA ARG A 77 0.14 12.45 -8.25
C ARG A 77 -0.56 12.30 -9.60
N ASN A 78 -1.54 11.40 -9.72
CA ASN A 78 -2.25 11.15 -10.97
C ASN A 78 -3.01 12.41 -11.44
N GLU A 79 -3.71 13.09 -10.53
CA GLU A 79 -4.46 14.31 -10.85
C GLU A 79 -3.55 15.47 -11.24
N GLY A 80 -2.42 15.63 -10.56
CA GLY A 80 -1.44 16.65 -10.90
C GLY A 80 -0.57 16.31 -12.12
N ALA A 81 -0.78 15.17 -12.81
CA ALA A 81 0.10 14.73 -13.89
C ALA A 81 0.13 15.73 -15.05
N ALA A 82 -1.04 16.15 -15.53
CA ALA A 82 -1.16 17.13 -16.62
C ALA A 82 -0.50 18.47 -16.25
N GLN A 83 -0.70 18.94 -15.01
CA GLN A 83 -0.12 20.19 -14.53
C GLN A 83 1.41 20.12 -14.45
N ARG A 84 1.97 18.98 -14.01
CA ARG A 84 3.43 18.79 -13.97
C ARG A 84 4.04 18.74 -15.37
N VAL A 85 3.36 18.13 -16.33
CA VAL A 85 3.78 18.12 -17.74
C VAL A 85 3.77 19.55 -18.29
N ALA A 86 2.66 20.28 -18.12
CA ALA A 86 2.56 21.66 -18.58
C ALA A 86 3.63 22.58 -17.94
N LEU A 87 3.92 22.41 -16.65
CA LEU A 87 4.99 23.16 -15.98
C LEU A 87 6.36 22.80 -16.53
N PHE A 88 6.63 21.51 -16.77
CA PHE A 88 7.88 21.05 -17.35
C PHE A 88 8.09 21.66 -18.75
N ASP A 89 7.06 21.60 -19.61
CA ASP A 89 7.13 22.15 -20.96
C ASP A 89 7.34 23.68 -20.94
N ALA A 90 6.68 24.39 -20.01
CA ALA A 90 6.84 25.84 -19.85
C ALA A 90 8.25 26.26 -19.38
N VAL A 91 8.91 25.46 -18.53
CA VAL A 91 10.23 25.78 -17.97
C VAL A 91 11.36 25.33 -18.90
N PHE A 92 11.23 24.15 -19.51
CA PHE A 92 12.32 23.50 -20.26
C PHE A 92 12.13 23.52 -21.78
N GLY A 93 11.02 24.07 -22.28
CA GLY A 93 10.83 24.40 -23.69
C GLY A 93 10.80 23.19 -24.61
N ARG A 94 9.68 22.46 -24.61
CA ARG A 94 9.26 21.65 -25.76
C ARG A 94 8.24 22.41 -26.59
#